data_AF-A0A2V0P1I8-F1
#
_entry.id   AF-A0A2V0P1I8-F1
#
_cell.length_a   1.000
_cell.length_b   1.000
_cell.length_c   1.000
_cell.angle_alpha   90.00
_cell.angle_beta   90.00
_cell.angle_gamma   90.00
#
_symmetry.space_group_name_H-M   'P 1'
#
loop_
_entity.id
_entity.type
_entity.pdbx_description
1 polymer ?
#
loop_
_entity_poly.entity_id
_entity_poly.type
_entity_poly.pdbx_seq_one_letter_code
_entity_poly.pdbx_strand_id
1 'polypeptide(L)'
;MRAAFVLLLLQGGLAAAIRPAAEVPAARGTSDASARLKEFPRPPHTEYARMCRWLAHAADWGTLATATPGGTPYGGVVSVSDGPAGDPTGRLLFYLTPMDRTTQNLDAGGGASALVLAEASQLPGGCGGTDPESPVCAKATALGRTRPVAEEGVEEAMRLLLARHPEMADWPADHGFAPYELEVEEIHLLDYFAAGGGHLAVLQWLRAQQPPWPWSEWTCSEAAGGGHLAVLQWARAQQPPCPWDKLTCSDAAGGGHLAVLQWARAQQPPCPWDEDTCTTAAHGGHLAVLQWARAQEPPCPWNEWTCSYAASGGHLGVLQWLRAQEPPCPWSEWTCHDAAWNGHLAVLQWARAQEPPCPWDAEECFEEAKKYHRDAVAEWIRVQAALEGAAP
;
A
#
# COMPACT_ATOMS: atom_id res chain seq x y z
N MET A 1 15.52 -58.99 6.68
CA MET A 1 16.88 -58.94 7.27
C MET A 1 17.36 -57.50 7.23
N ARG A 2 18.02 -57.07 8.32
CA ARG A 2 18.49 -55.72 8.68
C ARG A 2 19.74 -55.29 7.90
N ALA A 3 19.97 -53.97 7.78
CA ALA A 3 21.25 -53.23 7.99
C ALA A 3 21.07 -51.76 7.48
N ALA A 4 21.10 -50.70 8.30
CA ALA A 4 22.24 -49.97 8.91
C ALA A 4 23.09 -49.17 7.89
N PHE A 5 23.00 -47.81 7.88
CA PHE A 5 23.99 -46.78 8.35
C PHE A 5 25.29 -46.69 7.48
N VAL A 6 25.91 -45.57 7.05
CA VAL A 6 26.35 -44.29 7.66
C VAL A 6 26.74 -43.24 6.56
N LEU A 7 26.68 -41.92 6.86
CA LEU A 7 27.30 -40.74 6.19
C LEU A 7 28.81 -40.92 5.82
N LEU A 8 29.50 -40.15 4.94
CA LEU A 8 29.80 -38.70 5.00
C LEU A 8 30.62 -38.21 3.77
N LEU A 9 30.25 -37.01 3.25
CA LEU A 9 30.95 -35.93 2.50
C LEU A 9 32.10 -36.19 1.50
N LEU A 10 32.02 -35.56 0.30
CA LEU A 10 33.01 -34.60 -0.25
C LEU A 10 32.58 -34.03 -1.61
N GLN A 11 33.14 -32.86 -1.92
CA GLN A 11 32.95 -31.99 -3.10
C GLN A 11 32.88 -32.73 -4.45
N GLY A 12 31.97 -32.28 -5.33
CA GLY A 12 31.94 -32.67 -6.74
C GLY A 12 30.50 -32.79 -7.23
N GLY A 13 30.16 -32.02 -8.27
CA GLY A 13 28.81 -32.01 -8.83
C GLY A 13 28.35 -33.40 -9.26
N LEU A 14 27.10 -33.74 -8.95
CA LEU A 14 26.28 -34.62 -9.76
C LEU A 14 24.82 -34.42 -9.40
N ALA A 15 24.00 -34.15 -10.42
CA ALA A 15 22.57 -34.33 -10.37
C ALA A 15 22.24 -35.80 -10.08
N ALA A 16 21.38 -36.08 -9.09
CA ALA A 16 20.40 -37.15 -9.14
C ALA A 16 19.45 -37.17 -7.91
N ALA A 17 18.16 -37.30 -8.26
CA ALA A 17 17.12 -38.05 -7.56
C ALA A 17 16.51 -37.49 -6.26
N ILE A 18 15.45 -36.70 -6.44
CA ILE A 18 14.39 -36.50 -5.45
C ILE A 18 13.61 -37.81 -5.34
N ARG A 19 13.59 -38.43 -4.15
CA ARG A 19 12.60 -39.45 -3.77
C ARG A 19 11.40 -38.77 -3.10
N PRO A 20 10.17 -39.30 -3.27
CA PRO A 20 8.98 -38.67 -2.71
C PRO A 20 9.02 -38.74 -1.18
N ALA A 21 8.69 -37.61 -0.55
CA ALA A 21 8.53 -37.52 0.89
C ALA A 21 7.35 -38.41 1.35
N ALA A 22 7.52 -39.07 2.49
CA ALA A 22 6.40 -39.63 3.23
C ALA A 22 5.47 -38.48 3.65
N GLU A 23 4.16 -38.75 3.70
CA GLU A 23 3.12 -37.78 4.10
C GLU A 23 3.47 -37.15 5.45
N VAL A 24 3.87 -35.88 5.40
CA VAL A 24 4.00 -35.01 6.57
C VAL A 24 2.58 -34.63 6.99
N PRO A 25 2.18 -34.80 8.26
CA PRO A 25 0.88 -34.36 8.74
C PRO A 25 0.69 -32.87 8.43
N ALA A 26 -0.50 -32.49 7.96
CA ALA A 26 -0.83 -31.12 7.59
C ALA A 26 -0.37 -30.12 8.68
N ALA A 27 0.48 -29.17 8.28
CA ALA A 27 1.02 -28.13 9.14
C ALA A 27 -0.12 -27.42 9.89
N ARG A 28 0.06 -27.27 11.21
CA ARG A 28 -0.74 -26.34 12.01
C ARG A 28 -0.49 -24.95 11.41
N GLY A 29 -1.57 -24.35 10.91
CA GLY A 29 -1.52 -23.25 9.95
C GLY A 29 -0.61 -22.09 10.37
N THR A 30 0.10 -21.53 9.38
CA THR A 30 0.64 -20.17 9.46
C THR A 30 -0.49 -19.20 9.80
N SER A 31 -0.22 -18.18 10.61
CA SER A 31 -1.23 -17.15 10.86
C SER A 31 -1.70 -16.54 9.52
N ASP A 32 -3.01 -16.30 9.38
CA ASP A 32 -3.62 -15.84 8.12
C ASP A 32 -3.16 -14.42 7.79
N ALA A 33 -2.31 -14.28 6.77
CA ALA A 33 -1.85 -12.99 6.26
C ALA A 33 -3.00 -12.04 5.92
N SER A 34 -4.12 -12.58 5.42
CA SER A 34 -5.31 -11.81 5.06
C SER A 34 -5.97 -11.15 6.27
N ALA A 35 -6.02 -11.84 7.42
CA ALA A 35 -6.59 -11.29 8.64
C ALA A 35 -5.75 -10.12 9.19
N ARG A 36 -4.41 -10.25 9.16
CA ARG A 36 -3.49 -9.22 9.68
C ARG A 36 -3.56 -7.91 8.89
N LEU A 37 -3.61 -8.02 7.57
CA LEU A 37 -3.65 -6.85 6.68
C LEU A 37 -4.98 -6.09 6.75
N LYS A 38 -6.05 -6.75 7.21
CA LYS A 38 -7.31 -6.06 7.52
C LYS A 38 -7.20 -5.20 8.77
N GLU A 39 -6.47 -5.66 9.79
CA GLU A 39 -6.26 -4.93 11.04
C GLU A 39 -5.20 -3.83 10.93
N PHE A 40 -4.19 -4.04 10.08
CA PHE A 40 -3.14 -3.07 9.79
C PHE A 40 -3.05 -2.79 8.27
N PRO A 41 -3.93 -1.92 7.73
CA PRO A 41 -4.03 -1.68 6.29
C PRO A 41 -2.80 -0.95 5.74
N ARG A 42 -2.56 -1.16 4.43
CA ARG A 42 -1.48 -0.50 3.68
C ARG A 42 -1.63 1.02 3.77
N PRO A 43 -0.61 1.76 4.25
CA PRO A 43 -0.68 3.21 4.35
C PRO A 43 -0.46 3.89 2.99
N PRO A 44 -0.76 5.19 2.87
CA PRO A 44 -0.34 6.00 1.72
C PRO A 44 1.18 5.97 1.55
N HIS A 45 1.66 6.00 0.30
CA HIS A 45 3.11 6.01 -0.01
C HIS A 45 3.83 7.30 0.45
N THR A 46 3.09 8.30 0.92
CA THR A 46 3.64 9.52 1.53
C THR A 46 3.99 9.34 3.02
N GLU A 47 3.53 8.26 3.65
CA GLU A 47 3.82 7.90 5.05
C GLU A 47 4.97 6.88 5.14
N TYR A 48 6.17 7.23 4.67
CA TYR A 48 7.31 6.29 4.48
C TYR A 48 7.61 5.39 5.69
N ALA A 49 7.66 5.96 6.91
CA ALA A 49 7.93 5.18 8.12
C ALA A 49 6.83 4.15 8.41
N ARG A 50 5.57 4.51 8.15
CA ARG A 50 4.43 3.62 8.31
C ARG A 50 4.41 2.57 7.20
N MET A 51 4.82 2.90 5.98
CA MET A 51 4.99 1.95 4.88
C MET A 51 6.04 0.89 5.22
N CYS A 52 7.21 1.29 5.72
CA CYS A 52 8.24 0.35 6.19
C CYS A 52 7.73 -0.56 7.31
N ARG A 53 6.98 0.01 8.29
CA ARG A 53 6.36 -0.80 9.34
C ARG A 53 5.32 -1.77 8.80
N TRP A 54 4.50 -1.33 7.86
CA TRP A 54 3.51 -2.18 7.22
C TRP A 54 4.16 -3.33 6.45
N LEU A 55 5.24 -3.08 5.70
CA LEU A 55 6.01 -4.13 5.02
C LEU A 55 6.60 -5.15 5.99
N ALA A 56 7.20 -4.69 7.09
CA ALA A 56 7.70 -5.56 8.16
C ALA A 56 6.58 -6.40 8.79
N HIS A 57 5.44 -5.77 9.07
CA HIS A 57 4.31 -6.42 9.72
C HIS A 57 3.58 -7.42 8.83
N ALA A 58 3.46 -7.09 7.55
CA ALA A 58 2.90 -7.98 6.53
C ALA A 58 3.77 -9.24 6.36
N ALA A 59 5.08 -9.14 6.61
CA ALA A 59 6.01 -10.21 6.31
C ALA A 59 5.98 -11.38 7.29
N ASP A 60 5.76 -12.59 6.77
CA ASP A 60 6.01 -13.83 7.51
C ASP A 60 7.47 -14.29 7.38
N TRP A 61 8.10 -13.91 6.27
CA TRP A 61 9.47 -14.26 5.95
C TRP A 61 10.11 -13.19 5.08
N GLY A 62 11.44 -13.21 5.01
CA GLY A 62 12.23 -12.32 4.17
C GLY A 62 13.59 -12.93 3.83
N THR A 63 14.39 -12.18 3.10
CA THR A 63 15.80 -12.55 2.84
C THR A 63 16.72 -11.75 3.73
N LEU A 64 17.46 -12.40 4.61
CA LEU A 64 18.54 -11.78 5.38
C LEU A 64 19.86 -11.94 4.61
N ALA A 65 20.28 -10.86 3.98
CA ALA A 65 21.57 -10.79 3.30
C ALA A 65 22.70 -10.61 4.30
N THR A 66 23.73 -11.43 4.17
CA THR A 66 24.97 -11.44 4.96
C THR A 66 26.17 -11.55 4.03
N ALA A 67 27.39 -11.40 4.55
CA ALA A 67 28.61 -11.67 3.81
C ALA A 67 29.33 -12.88 4.40
N THR A 68 29.80 -13.78 3.55
CA THR A 68 30.75 -14.81 3.98
C THR A 68 32.05 -14.16 4.49
N PRO A 69 32.90 -14.87 5.24
CA PRO A 69 34.19 -14.31 5.69
C PRO A 69 35.10 -13.78 4.57
N GLY A 70 34.94 -14.27 3.34
CA GLY A 70 35.65 -13.78 2.15
C GLY A 70 34.98 -12.57 1.46
N GLY A 71 33.91 -12.02 2.02
CA GLY A 71 33.16 -10.88 1.48
C GLY A 71 32.13 -11.25 0.41
N THR A 72 31.93 -12.52 0.07
CA THR A 72 30.91 -12.92 -0.91
C THR A 72 29.50 -12.73 -0.31
N PRO A 73 28.57 -12.04 -1.02
CA PRO A 73 27.18 -11.90 -0.58
C PRO A 73 26.48 -13.26 -0.46
N TYR A 74 25.63 -13.41 0.56
CA TYR A 74 24.84 -14.59 0.82
C TYR A 74 23.44 -14.19 1.30
N GLY A 75 22.38 -14.67 0.65
CA GLY A 75 21.00 -14.45 1.06
C GLY A 75 20.43 -15.69 1.75
N GLY A 76 20.09 -15.56 3.04
CA GLY A 76 19.37 -16.60 3.78
C GLY A 76 17.88 -16.29 3.87
N VAL A 77 17.02 -17.28 3.67
CA VAL A 77 15.58 -17.14 3.93
C VAL A 77 15.36 -17.25 5.44
N VAL A 78 14.70 -16.27 6.03
CA VAL A 78 14.41 -16.22 7.47
C VAL A 78 12.93 -15.95 7.72
N SER A 79 12.37 -16.61 8.74
CA SER A 79 11.08 -16.22 9.31
C SER A 79 11.23 -14.89 10.04
N VAL A 80 10.30 -13.97 9.81
CA VAL A 80 10.31 -12.62 10.39
C VAL A 80 9.15 -12.50 11.35
N SER A 81 9.38 -11.90 12.52
CA SER A 81 8.32 -11.42 13.39
C SER A 81 8.59 -9.98 13.79
N ASP A 82 7.56 -9.15 13.69
CA ASP A 82 7.54 -7.82 14.27
C ASP A 82 6.46 -7.64 15.36
N GLY A 83 5.76 -8.72 15.71
CA GLY A 83 4.68 -8.70 16.70
C GLY A 83 3.48 -9.59 16.32
N PRO A 84 2.48 -9.66 17.22
CA PRO A 84 1.21 -10.33 16.96
C PRO A 84 0.42 -9.63 15.85
N ALA A 85 -0.53 -10.34 15.24
CA ALA A 85 -1.48 -9.79 14.27
C ALA A 85 -2.08 -8.45 14.77
N GLY A 86 -2.00 -7.41 13.93
CA GLY A 86 -2.58 -6.10 14.22
C GLY A 86 -1.80 -5.23 15.22
N ASP A 87 -0.73 -5.75 15.83
CA ASP A 87 0.06 -5.07 16.87
C ASP A 87 1.57 -5.06 16.53
N PRO A 88 2.00 -4.27 15.52
CA PRO A 88 3.41 -4.18 15.15
C PRO A 88 4.25 -3.49 16.22
N THR A 89 5.17 -4.23 16.82
CA THR A 89 6.19 -3.71 17.75
C THR A 89 7.30 -2.97 17.03
N GLY A 90 7.52 -3.31 15.75
CA GLY A 90 8.62 -2.87 14.87
C GLY A 90 10.03 -3.22 15.34
N ARG A 91 10.13 -4.19 16.25
CA ARG A 91 11.35 -4.97 16.45
C ARG A 91 11.41 -6.01 15.34
N LEU A 92 12.57 -6.22 14.72
CA LEU A 92 12.73 -7.21 13.64
C LEU A 92 13.38 -8.46 14.21
N LEU A 93 12.56 -9.46 14.54
CA LEU A 93 12.98 -10.66 15.25
C LEU A 93 13.06 -11.87 14.32
N PHE A 94 14.04 -12.72 14.59
CA PHE A 94 14.29 -13.98 13.91
C PHE A 94 14.55 -15.09 14.93
N TYR A 95 14.32 -16.35 14.56
CA TYR A 95 14.71 -17.52 15.35
C TYR A 95 15.75 -18.32 14.57
N LEU A 96 17.02 -18.18 14.92
CA LEU A 96 18.15 -18.65 14.13
C LEU A 96 18.99 -19.68 14.88
N THR A 97 19.65 -20.57 14.14
CA THR A 97 20.57 -21.59 14.67
C THR A 97 22.01 -21.29 14.23
N PRO A 98 23.03 -21.50 15.08
CA PRO A 98 24.43 -21.39 14.69
C PRO A 98 24.86 -22.43 13.63
N MET A 99 24.04 -23.45 13.37
CA MET A 99 24.28 -24.43 12.31
C MET A 99 24.03 -23.84 10.91
N ASP A 100 23.21 -22.80 10.79
CA ASP A 100 22.89 -22.17 9.52
C ASP A 100 24.00 -21.24 9.03
N ARG A 101 24.19 -21.19 7.70
CA ARG A 101 25.23 -20.37 7.08
C ARG A 101 25.02 -18.88 7.31
N THR A 102 23.76 -18.43 7.39
CA THR A 102 23.40 -17.04 7.69
C THR A 102 23.95 -16.64 9.05
N THR A 103 23.72 -17.45 10.09
CA THR A 103 24.20 -17.18 11.46
C THR A 103 25.72 -17.19 11.54
N GLN A 104 26.37 -18.16 10.89
CA GLN A 104 27.84 -18.20 10.82
C GLN A 104 28.43 -16.94 10.16
N ASN A 105 27.77 -16.43 9.13
CA ASN A 105 28.17 -15.19 8.47
C ASN A 105 27.92 -13.97 9.37
N LEU A 106 26.81 -13.93 10.13
CA LEU A 106 26.55 -12.89 11.12
C LEU A 106 27.67 -12.84 12.18
N ASP A 107 28.02 -13.99 12.75
CA ASP A 107 29.06 -14.08 13.78
C ASP A 107 30.42 -13.61 13.25
N ALA A 108 30.80 -14.05 12.05
CA ALA A 108 32.04 -13.63 11.40
C ALA A 108 32.04 -12.15 10.96
N GLY A 109 30.87 -11.62 10.61
CA GLY A 109 30.68 -10.26 10.09
C GLY A 109 30.31 -9.22 11.15
N GLY A 110 30.35 -9.56 12.45
CA GLY A 110 29.98 -8.65 13.53
C GLY A 110 28.48 -8.24 13.51
N GLY A 111 27.64 -9.12 12.96
CA GLY A 111 26.19 -8.94 12.80
C GLY A 111 25.77 -8.18 11.53
N ALA A 112 26.71 -7.67 10.74
CA ALA A 112 26.39 -6.87 9.55
C ALA A 112 25.46 -7.62 8.59
N SER A 113 24.27 -7.07 8.35
CA SER A 113 23.23 -7.71 7.57
C SER A 113 22.25 -6.72 6.97
N ALA A 114 21.49 -7.19 5.98
CA ALA A 114 20.38 -6.45 5.38
C ALA A 114 19.16 -7.35 5.22
N LEU A 115 18.04 -7.00 5.85
CA LEU A 115 16.76 -7.68 5.67
C LEU A 115 16.02 -7.07 4.47
N VAL A 116 15.73 -7.89 3.46
CA VAL A 116 14.99 -7.49 2.26
C VAL A 116 13.56 -8.02 2.36
N LEU A 117 12.60 -7.11 2.23
CA LEU A 117 11.16 -7.36 2.25
C LEU A 117 10.52 -6.77 1.00
N ALA A 118 9.60 -7.52 0.38
CA ALA A 118 8.83 -7.08 -0.78
C ALA A 118 7.35 -7.38 -0.57
N GLU A 119 6.48 -6.41 -0.86
CA GLU A 119 5.02 -6.56 -0.80
C GLU A 119 4.54 -7.78 -1.62
N ALA A 120 5.15 -8.00 -2.79
CA ALA A 120 4.84 -9.13 -3.67
C ALA A 120 5.02 -10.50 -3.02
N SER A 121 5.93 -10.64 -2.03
CA SER A 121 6.14 -11.92 -1.34
C SER A 121 5.20 -12.16 -0.17
N GLN A 122 4.40 -11.16 0.23
CA GLN A 122 3.57 -11.21 1.44
C GLN A 122 2.07 -11.36 1.16
N LEU A 123 1.63 -11.10 -0.07
CA LEU A 123 0.20 -11.02 -0.42
C LEU A 123 -0.21 -12.13 -1.39
N PRO A 124 -1.36 -12.80 -1.15
CA PRO A 124 -2.01 -13.61 -2.18
C PRO A 124 -2.33 -12.74 -3.40
N GLY A 125 -1.77 -13.07 -4.57
CA GLY A 125 -1.88 -12.26 -5.78
C GLY A 125 -0.83 -11.15 -5.92
N GLY A 126 0.18 -11.13 -5.04
CA GLY A 126 1.28 -10.16 -5.06
C GLY A 126 0.80 -8.73 -4.83
N CYS A 127 1.30 -7.78 -5.60
CA CYS A 127 0.97 -6.36 -5.48
C CYS A 127 -0.35 -5.99 -6.17
N GLY A 128 -1.43 -6.70 -5.83
CA GLY A 128 -2.76 -6.50 -6.43
C GLY A 128 -2.78 -6.79 -7.94
N GLY A 129 -2.00 -7.78 -8.40
CA GLY A 129 -1.83 -8.08 -9.82
C GLY A 129 -0.79 -7.23 -10.56
N THR A 130 -0.14 -6.28 -9.88
CA THR A 130 0.99 -5.53 -10.43
C THR A 130 2.27 -6.36 -10.40
N ASP A 131 3.13 -6.14 -11.39
CA ASP A 131 4.46 -6.77 -11.45
C ASP A 131 5.32 -6.43 -10.20
N PRO A 132 6.03 -7.41 -9.60
CA PRO A 132 6.89 -7.19 -8.43
C PRO A 132 8.01 -6.15 -8.59
N GLU A 133 8.46 -5.87 -9.82
CA GLU A 133 9.48 -4.85 -10.06
C GLU A 133 8.90 -3.44 -10.13
N SER A 134 7.59 -3.30 -10.30
CA SER A 134 6.91 -2.03 -10.36
C SER A 134 7.18 -1.18 -9.12
N PRO A 135 7.49 0.13 -9.25
CA PRO A 135 7.77 0.98 -8.11
C PRO A 135 6.61 1.12 -7.11
N VAL A 136 5.36 0.92 -7.54
CA VAL A 136 4.20 0.94 -6.64
C VAL A 136 4.05 -0.35 -5.81
N CYS A 137 4.79 -1.41 -6.17
CA CYS A 137 4.89 -2.64 -5.41
C CYS A 137 6.02 -2.48 -4.38
N ALA A 138 5.64 -2.18 -3.14
CA ALA A 138 6.59 -1.63 -2.18
C ALA A 138 7.65 -2.66 -1.76
N LYS A 139 8.89 -2.18 -1.61
CA LYS A 139 10.02 -2.98 -1.12
C LYS A 139 10.91 -2.16 -0.22
N ALA A 140 11.38 -2.80 0.85
CA ALA A 140 12.25 -2.19 1.83
C ALA A 140 13.46 -3.09 2.11
N THR A 141 14.62 -2.47 2.22
CA THR A 141 15.85 -3.09 2.71
C THR A 141 16.25 -2.41 4.01
N ALA A 142 16.17 -3.13 5.12
CA ALA A 142 16.63 -2.66 6.42
C ALA A 142 18.07 -3.14 6.64
N LEU A 143 19.02 -2.21 6.71
CA LEU A 143 20.43 -2.48 6.96
C LEU A 143 20.75 -2.27 8.44
N GLY A 144 21.64 -3.09 8.98
CA GLY A 144 22.12 -2.92 10.34
C GLY A 144 22.86 -4.13 10.87
N ARG A 145 22.65 -4.41 12.16
CA ARG A 145 23.31 -5.51 12.86
C ARG A 145 22.32 -6.49 13.47
N THR A 146 22.32 -7.71 12.96
CA THR A 146 21.54 -8.81 13.54
C THR A 146 22.36 -9.51 14.62
N ARG A 147 21.85 -9.55 15.85
CA ARG A 147 22.54 -10.12 17.01
C ARG A 147 21.61 -10.98 17.85
N PRO A 148 22.14 -11.92 18.67
CA PRO A 148 21.33 -12.61 19.67
C PRO A 148 20.66 -11.60 20.60
N VAL A 149 19.39 -11.84 20.93
CA VAL A 149 18.68 -11.04 21.93
C VAL A 149 19.32 -11.26 23.30
N ALA A 150 19.50 -10.19 24.08
CA ALA A 150 20.05 -10.25 25.43
C ALA A 150 19.18 -11.13 26.35
N GLU A 151 19.77 -11.77 27.36
CA GLU A 151 19.10 -12.76 28.21
C GLU A 151 17.79 -12.24 28.81
N GLU A 152 17.73 -10.97 29.21
CA GLU A 152 16.55 -10.35 29.81
C GLU A 152 15.39 -10.19 28.82
N GLY A 153 15.68 -10.16 27.52
CA GLY A 153 14.70 -9.96 26.45
C GLY A 153 14.24 -11.25 25.77
N VAL A 154 14.83 -12.40 26.10
CA VAL A 154 14.56 -13.68 25.43
C VAL A 154 13.10 -14.11 25.57
N GLU A 155 12.52 -14.01 26.77
CA GLU A 155 11.13 -14.43 27.02
C GLU A 155 10.15 -13.66 26.12
N GLU A 156 10.30 -12.33 26.08
CA GLU A 156 9.45 -11.49 25.26
C GLU A 156 9.69 -11.70 23.76
N ALA A 157 10.95 -11.83 23.33
CA ALA A 157 11.27 -12.12 21.93
C ALA A 157 10.65 -13.45 21.47
N MET A 158 10.71 -14.49 22.30
CA MET A 158 10.09 -15.77 22.02
C MET A 158 8.56 -15.67 21.99
N ARG A 159 7.94 -14.88 22.88
CA ARG A 159 6.49 -14.62 22.84
C ARG A 159 6.07 -14.02 21.49
N LEU A 160 6.81 -13.03 21.00
CA LEU A 160 6.54 -12.36 19.72
C LEU A 160 6.80 -13.27 18.52
N LEU A 161 7.87 -14.08 18.56
CA LEU A 161 8.18 -15.07 17.52
C LEU A 161 7.11 -16.16 17.44
N LEU A 162 6.71 -16.76 18.57
CA LEU A 162 5.74 -17.84 18.63
C LEU A 162 4.31 -17.38 18.34
N ALA A 163 3.96 -16.13 18.66
CA ALA A 163 2.70 -15.54 18.25
C ALA A 163 2.57 -15.50 16.71
N ARG A 164 3.69 -15.35 16.00
CA ARG A 164 3.72 -15.32 14.54
C ARG A 164 3.91 -16.70 13.91
N HIS A 165 4.83 -17.47 14.48
CA HIS A 165 5.35 -18.75 13.96
C HIS A 165 5.23 -19.84 15.04
N PRO A 166 4.02 -20.36 15.31
CA PRO A 166 3.79 -21.31 16.39
C PRO A 166 4.57 -22.63 16.24
N GLU A 167 4.91 -23.03 15.01
CA GLU A 167 5.70 -24.25 14.73
C GLU A 167 7.11 -24.19 15.33
N MET A 168 7.68 -22.99 15.54
CA MET A 168 9.01 -22.84 16.14
C MET A 168 9.12 -23.43 17.55
N ALA A 169 8.00 -23.60 18.26
CA ALA A 169 7.95 -24.25 19.57
C ALA A 169 8.37 -25.73 19.52
N ASP A 170 8.20 -26.38 18.36
CA ASP A 170 8.46 -27.81 18.16
C ASP A 170 9.84 -28.06 17.51
N TRP A 171 10.62 -27.02 17.23
CA TRP A 171 11.94 -27.15 16.60
C TRP A 171 12.97 -27.84 17.53
N PRO A 172 13.93 -28.62 16.99
CA PRO A 172 14.81 -29.45 17.81
C PRO A 172 15.68 -28.63 18.78
N ALA A 173 15.59 -28.96 20.07
CA ALA A 173 16.32 -28.25 21.12
C ALA A 173 17.85 -28.38 21.02
N ASP A 174 18.35 -29.46 20.41
CA ASP A 174 19.79 -29.72 20.24
C ASP A 174 20.43 -28.95 19.06
N HIS A 175 19.63 -28.22 18.28
CA HIS A 175 20.11 -27.39 17.17
C HIS A 175 20.44 -25.96 17.59
N GLY A 176 20.26 -25.61 18.87
CA GLY A 176 20.71 -24.34 19.44
C GLY A 176 20.02 -23.12 18.84
N PHE A 177 18.72 -23.23 18.51
CA PHE A 177 17.95 -22.07 18.07
C PHE A 177 17.84 -21.02 19.19
N ALA A 178 18.00 -19.75 18.83
CA ALA A 178 17.89 -18.62 19.73
C ALA A 178 17.24 -17.43 19.01
N PRO A 179 16.58 -16.51 19.76
CA PRO A 179 16.07 -15.28 19.18
C PRO A 179 17.21 -14.33 18.80
N TYR A 180 17.13 -13.77 17.61
CA TYR A 180 17.99 -12.70 17.11
C TYR A 180 17.14 -11.47 16.78
N GLU A 181 17.73 -10.29 16.89
CA GLU A 181 17.10 -9.02 16.54
C GLU A 181 18.02 -8.23 15.61
N LEU A 182 17.43 -7.63 14.56
CA LEU A 182 18.11 -6.66 13.71
C LEU A 182 18.01 -5.26 14.34
N GLU A 183 19.14 -4.78 14.85
CA GLU A 183 19.35 -3.37 15.17
C GLU A 183 19.44 -2.57 13.87
N VAL A 184 18.34 -1.89 13.50
CA VAL A 184 18.25 -1.13 12.24
C VAL A 184 19.07 0.16 12.32
N GLU A 185 19.95 0.35 11.35
CA GLU A 185 20.77 1.56 11.20
C GLU A 185 20.25 2.43 10.05
N GLU A 186 19.76 1.80 8.99
CA GLU A 186 19.28 2.47 7.78
C GLU A 186 18.16 1.66 7.13
N ILE A 187 17.19 2.33 6.51
CA ILE A 187 16.16 1.67 5.69
C ILE A 187 16.10 2.34 4.32
N HIS A 188 16.19 1.52 3.28
CA HIS A 188 16.00 1.93 1.89
C HIS A 188 14.61 1.48 1.45
N LEU A 189 13.74 2.42 1.14
CA LEU A 189 12.37 2.16 0.70
C LEU A 189 12.22 2.53 -0.78
N LEU A 190 11.58 1.65 -1.55
CA LEU A 190 10.98 1.98 -2.84
C LEU A 190 9.51 1.56 -2.80
N ASP A 191 8.61 2.54 -2.79
CA ASP A 191 7.16 2.33 -2.70
C ASP A 191 6.36 3.18 -3.71
N TYR A 192 7.02 4.02 -4.50
CA TYR A 192 6.39 4.80 -5.57
C TYR A 192 7.36 5.30 -6.66
N PHE A 193 6.81 5.91 -7.71
CA PHE A 193 7.59 6.58 -8.75
C PHE A 193 8.26 7.87 -8.24
N ALA A 194 9.43 8.22 -8.78
CA ALA A 194 10.22 9.36 -8.29
C ALA A 194 9.48 10.71 -8.29
N ALA A 195 8.64 10.97 -9.30
CA ALA A 195 7.87 12.21 -9.37
C ALA A 195 6.77 12.27 -8.32
N GLY A 196 5.92 11.23 -8.25
CA GLY A 196 4.83 11.16 -7.28
C GLY A 196 5.28 10.85 -5.85
N GLY A 197 6.51 10.36 -5.64
CA GLY A 197 7.15 10.23 -4.34
C GLY A 197 7.99 11.44 -3.93
N GLY A 198 8.08 12.47 -4.78
CA GLY A 198 8.75 13.73 -4.43
C GLY A 198 10.27 13.69 -4.44
N HIS A 199 10.86 12.69 -5.09
CA HIS A 199 12.30 12.44 -5.11
C HIS A 199 13.03 13.35 -6.10
N LEU A 200 13.07 14.65 -5.79
CA LEU A 200 13.68 15.69 -6.61
C LEU A 200 15.13 15.38 -6.99
N ALA A 201 15.93 14.82 -6.07
CA ALA A 201 17.32 14.46 -6.35
C ALA A 201 17.46 13.39 -7.45
N VAL A 202 16.55 12.40 -7.47
CA VAL A 202 16.51 11.37 -8.52
C VAL A 202 16.15 11.99 -9.86
N LEU A 203 15.14 12.87 -9.88
CA LEU A 203 14.75 13.57 -11.11
C LEU A 203 15.87 14.48 -11.63
N GLN A 204 16.59 15.19 -10.76
CA GLN A 204 17.75 15.99 -11.10
C GLN A 204 18.87 15.14 -11.71
N TRP A 205 19.15 13.98 -11.10
CA TRP A 205 20.12 13.03 -11.61
C TRP A 205 19.72 12.47 -12.99
N LEU A 206 18.46 12.08 -13.17
CA LEU A 206 17.91 11.60 -14.44
C LEU A 206 18.00 12.69 -15.54
N ARG A 207 17.77 13.95 -15.16
CA ARG A 207 17.86 15.08 -16.09
C ARG A 207 19.30 15.42 -16.49
N ALA A 208 20.27 15.09 -15.64
CA ALA A 208 21.69 15.32 -15.93
C ALA A 208 22.33 14.26 -16.86
N GLN A 209 21.62 13.19 -17.22
CA GLN A 209 22.14 12.13 -18.09
C GLN A 209 22.30 12.59 -19.55
N GLN A 210 23.05 11.81 -20.35
CA GLN A 210 23.27 12.06 -21.78
C GLN A 210 22.96 10.81 -22.63
N PRO A 211 21.86 10.80 -23.42
CA PRO A 211 20.82 11.85 -23.49
C PRO A 211 20.03 11.95 -22.17
N PRO A 212 19.43 13.12 -21.87
CA PRO A 212 18.60 13.26 -20.69
C PRO A 212 17.37 12.35 -20.79
N TRP A 213 16.91 11.83 -19.66
CA TRP A 213 15.70 11.01 -19.65
C TRP A 213 14.48 11.79 -20.14
N PRO A 214 13.65 11.19 -21.01
CA PRO A 214 12.43 11.82 -21.47
C PRO A 214 11.42 11.89 -20.32
N TRP A 215 10.69 13.01 -20.25
CA TRP A 215 9.51 13.16 -19.42
C TRP A 215 8.26 13.37 -20.28
N SER A 216 7.10 13.24 -19.66
CA SER A 216 5.79 13.54 -20.22
C SER A 216 4.94 14.28 -19.18
N GLU A 217 3.71 14.62 -19.56
CA GLU A 217 2.69 15.25 -18.73
C GLU A 217 2.48 14.50 -17.40
N TRP A 218 2.65 13.16 -17.44
CA TRP A 218 2.58 12.26 -16.29
C TRP A 218 3.61 12.62 -15.20
N THR A 219 4.78 13.15 -15.55
CA THR A 219 5.77 13.56 -14.55
C THR A 219 5.23 14.70 -13.69
N CYS A 220 4.55 15.68 -14.30
CA CYS A 220 3.87 16.73 -13.54
C CYS A 220 2.61 16.19 -12.84
N SER A 221 1.84 15.32 -13.49
CA SER A 221 0.63 14.71 -12.93
C SER A 221 0.90 13.95 -11.63
N GLU A 222 1.87 13.04 -11.65
CA GLU A 222 2.27 12.26 -10.47
C GLU A 222 2.80 13.17 -9.36
N ALA A 223 3.68 14.12 -9.68
CA ALA A 223 4.19 15.08 -8.70
C ALA A 223 3.07 15.94 -8.08
N ALA A 224 2.04 16.26 -8.87
CA ALA A 224 0.88 17.00 -8.43
C ALA A 224 -0.03 16.16 -7.52
N GLY A 225 -0.29 14.90 -7.89
CA GLY A 225 -1.04 13.92 -7.10
C GLY A 225 -0.39 13.59 -5.76
N GLY A 226 0.94 13.59 -5.68
CA GLY A 226 1.70 13.46 -4.42
C GLY A 226 1.91 14.77 -3.65
N GLY A 227 1.46 15.91 -4.18
CA GLY A 227 1.55 17.21 -3.50
C GLY A 227 2.96 17.83 -3.51
N HIS A 228 3.84 17.36 -4.39
CA HIS A 228 5.25 17.71 -4.42
C HIS A 228 5.52 19.01 -5.20
N LEU A 229 5.09 20.13 -4.64
CA LEU A 229 5.23 21.46 -5.24
C LEU A 229 6.68 21.79 -5.65
N ALA A 230 7.69 21.39 -4.84
CA ALA A 230 9.10 21.63 -5.17
C ALA A 230 9.55 20.89 -6.45
N VAL A 231 9.04 19.66 -6.66
CA VAL A 231 9.30 18.89 -7.89
C VAL A 231 8.69 19.61 -9.09
N LEU A 232 7.43 20.04 -8.99
CA LEU A 232 6.75 20.78 -10.05
C LEU A 232 7.46 22.09 -10.41
N GLN A 233 7.83 22.88 -9.40
CA GLN A 233 8.56 24.14 -9.60
C GLN A 233 9.89 23.91 -10.31
N TRP A 234 10.65 22.90 -9.88
CA TRP A 234 11.90 22.55 -10.53
C TRP A 234 11.68 22.06 -11.96
N ALA A 235 10.73 21.15 -12.20
CA ALA A 235 10.48 20.55 -13.51
C ALA A 235 9.99 21.57 -14.54
N ARG A 236 9.17 22.54 -14.11
CA ARG A 236 8.69 23.64 -14.96
C ARG A 236 9.71 24.74 -15.21
N ALA A 237 10.79 24.81 -14.43
CA ALA A 237 11.90 25.73 -14.66
C ALA A 237 12.93 25.23 -15.69
N GLN A 238 12.82 23.99 -16.16
CA GLN A 238 13.76 23.36 -17.08
C GLN A 238 13.59 23.82 -18.53
N GLN A 239 14.54 23.45 -19.40
CA GLN A 239 14.46 23.72 -20.84
C GLN A 239 14.62 22.47 -21.73
N PRO A 240 13.64 22.15 -22.59
CA PRO A 240 12.26 22.67 -22.55
C PRO A 240 11.60 22.36 -21.19
N PRO A 241 10.59 23.12 -20.73
CA PRO A 241 9.97 22.84 -19.44
C PRO A 241 9.15 21.55 -19.51
N CYS A 242 9.04 20.82 -18.40
CA CYS A 242 8.23 19.59 -18.36
C CYS A 242 6.79 19.89 -18.79
N PRO A 243 6.21 19.16 -19.75
CA PRO A 243 4.84 19.39 -20.16
C PRO A 243 3.88 19.05 -19.01
N TRP A 244 2.71 19.67 -19.03
CA TRP A 244 1.59 19.40 -18.13
C TRP A 244 0.28 19.48 -18.91
N ASP A 245 -0.77 18.92 -18.35
CA ASP A 245 -2.12 18.99 -18.91
C ASP A 245 -3.17 19.01 -17.78
N LYS A 246 -4.43 18.77 -18.15
CA LYS A 246 -5.56 18.79 -17.21
C LYS A 246 -5.41 17.78 -16.08
N LEU A 247 -4.71 16.66 -16.31
CA LEU A 247 -4.49 15.63 -15.29
C LEU A 247 -3.64 16.17 -14.13
N THR A 248 -2.74 17.12 -14.38
CA THR A 248 -1.97 17.75 -13.30
C THR A 248 -2.86 18.47 -12.29
N CYS A 249 -3.93 19.14 -12.74
CA CYS A 249 -4.91 19.72 -11.83
C CYS A 249 -5.78 18.64 -11.19
N SER A 250 -6.26 17.66 -11.97
CA SER A 250 -7.15 16.60 -11.46
C SER A 250 -6.48 15.71 -10.42
N ASP A 251 -5.21 15.38 -10.57
CA ASP A 251 -4.45 14.58 -9.60
C ASP A 251 -4.14 15.40 -8.33
N ALA A 252 -3.72 16.66 -8.46
CA ALA A 252 -3.57 17.54 -7.28
C ALA A 252 -4.88 17.71 -6.52
N ALA A 253 -6.01 17.77 -7.23
CA ALA A 253 -7.32 17.89 -6.64
C ALA A 253 -7.74 16.60 -5.92
N GLY A 254 -7.50 15.45 -6.54
CA GLY A 254 -7.74 14.12 -5.96
C GLY A 254 -6.88 13.80 -4.74
N GLY A 255 -5.65 14.32 -4.66
CA GLY A 255 -4.79 14.24 -3.47
C GLY A 255 -5.04 15.34 -2.43
N GLY A 256 -5.95 16.29 -2.70
CA GLY A 256 -6.29 17.37 -1.77
C GLY A 256 -5.23 18.46 -1.66
N HIS A 257 -4.32 18.56 -2.62
CA HIS A 257 -3.15 19.44 -2.59
C HIS A 257 -3.46 20.85 -3.09
N LEU A 258 -4.26 21.59 -2.32
CA LEU A 258 -4.69 22.95 -2.66
C LEU A 258 -3.53 23.91 -3.01
N ALA A 259 -2.40 23.83 -2.31
CA ALA A 259 -1.23 24.68 -2.58
C ALA A 259 -0.64 24.41 -3.98
N VAL A 260 -0.65 23.16 -4.44
CA VAL A 260 -0.20 22.78 -5.78
C VAL A 260 -1.14 23.35 -6.83
N LEU A 261 -2.47 23.22 -6.64
CA LEU A 261 -3.47 23.78 -7.55
C LEU A 261 -3.35 25.31 -7.66
N GLN A 262 -3.23 26.00 -6.53
CA GLN A 262 -3.04 27.45 -6.49
C GLN A 262 -1.79 27.87 -7.27
N TRP A 263 -0.68 27.17 -7.05
CA TRP A 263 0.55 27.45 -7.77
C TRP A 263 0.43 27.17 -9.26
N ALA A 264 -0.17 26.04 -9.67
CA ALA A 264 -0.29 25.63 -11.08
C ALA A 264 -1.22 26.56 -11.87
N ARG A 265 -2.29 27.07 -11.23
CA ARG A 265 -3.23 28.02 -11.84
C ARG A 265 -2.69 29.45 -11.90
N ALA A 266 -1.67 29.79 -11.12
CA ALA A 266 -0.99 31.08 -11.19
C ALA A 266 0.05 31.19 -12.33
N GLN A 267 0.28 30.11 -13.09
CA GLN A 267 1.32 30.02 -14.12
C GLN A 267 0.89 30.68 -15.44
N GLN A 268 1.84 30.87 -16.37
CA GLN A 268 1.57 31.46 -17.69
C GLN A 268 2.15 30.58 -18.82
N PRO A 269 1.30 29.96 -19.67
CA PRO A 269 -0.15 29.83 -19.50
C PRO A 269 -0.50 29.02 -18.23
N PRO A 270 -1.67 29.25 -17.62
CA PRO A 270 -2.05 28.53 -16.42
C PRO A 270 -2.34 27.06 -16.77
N CYS A 271 -2.07 26.15 -15.83
CA CYS A 271 -2.34 24.73 -16.06
C CYS A 271 -3.83 24.52 -16.38
N PRO A 272 -4.19 23.82 -17.47
CA PRO A 272 -5.58 23.57 -17.80
C PRO A 272 -6.24 22.71 -16.70
N TRP A 273 -7.56 22.83 -16.58
CA TRP A 273 -8.42 22.00 -15.74
C TRP A 273 -9.72 21.72 -16.48
N ASP A 274 -10.49 20.76 -15.99
CA ASP A 274 -11.80 20.38 -16.50
C ASP A 274 -12.64 19.76 -15.37
N GLU A 275 -13.77 19.14 -15.72
CA GLU A 275 -14.72 18.56 -14.76
C GLU A 275 -14.07 17.52 -13.86
N ASP A 276 -13.05 16.81 -14.36
CA ASP A 276 -12.33 15.78 -13.61
C ASP A 276 -11.66 16.38 -12.37
N THR A 277 -11.25 17.66 -12.40
CA THR A 277 -10.66 18.33 -11.24
C THR A 277 -11.64 18.43 -10.07
N CYS A 278 -12.91 18.71 -10.32
CA CYS A 278 -13.93 18.67 -9.27
C CYS A 278 -14.29 17.23 -8.90
N THR A 279 -14.40 16.34 -9.88
CA THR A 279 -14.79 14.93 -9.66
C THR A 279 -13.78 14.18 -8.78
N THR A 280 -12.48 14.32 -9.01
CA THR A 280 -11.46 13.68 -8.18
C THR A 280 -11.35 14.30 -6.78
N ALA A 281 -11.46 15.62 -6.65
CA ALA A 281 -11.53 16.27 -5.33
C ALA A 281 -12.75 15.82 -4.52
N ALA A 282 -13.88 15.62 -5.20
CA ALA A 282 -15.09 15.09 -4.59
C ALA A 282 -14.90 13.63 -4.12
N HIS A 283 -14.23 12.81 -4.93
CA HIS A 283 -13.87 11.44 -4.59
C HIS A 283 -13.00 11.32 -3.36
N GLY A 284 -11.99 12.19 -3.22
CA GLY A 284 -11.09 12.23 -2.05
C GLY A 284 -11.66 12.99 -0.84
N GLY A 285 -12.86 13.55 -0.96
CA GLY A 285 -13.52 14.27 0.14
C GLY A 285 -12.92 15.65 0.42
N HIS A 286 -12.20 16.23 -0.54
CA HIS A 286 -11.41 17.46 -0.35
C HIS A 286 -12.25 18.73 -0.55
N LEU A 287 -13.15 18.99 0.40
CA LEU A 287 -14.07 20.13 0.35
C LEU A 287 -13.38 21.49 0.16
N ALA A 288 -12.22 21.71 0.79
CA ALA A 288 -11.48 22.97 0.66
C ALA A 288 -10.97 23.20 -0.78
N VAL A 289 -10.60 22.13 -1.49
CA VAL A 289 -10.20 22.21 -2.90
C VAL A 289 -11.39 22.58 -3.77
N LEU A 290 -12.54 21.94 -3.57
CA LEU A 290 -13.78 22.24 -4.30
C LEU A 290 -14.22 23.69 -4.09
N GLN A 291 -14.23 24.16 -2.85
CA GLN A 291 -14.58 25.54 -2.51
C GLN A 291 -13.66 26.54 -3.21
N TRP A 292 -12.35 26.28 -3.20
CA TRP A 292 -11.40 27.14 -3.87
C TRP A 292 -11.56 27.12 -5.39
N ALA A 293 -11.71 25.94 -6.01
CA ALA A 293 -11.83 25.78 -7.46
C ALA A 293 -13.11 26.43 -8.02
N ARG A 294 -14.20 26.41 -7.25
CA ARG A 294 -15.47 27.04 -7.60
C ARG A 294 -15.50 28.55 -7.38
N ALA A 295 -14.56 29.10 -6.61
CA ALA A 295 -14.40 30.54 -6.41
C ALA A 295 -13.56 31.23 -7.51
N GLN A 296 -13.12 30.50 -8.54
CA GLN A 296 -12.23 31.00 -9.60
C GLN A 296 -13.01 31.63 -10.75
N GLU A 297 -12.34 32.41 -11.61
CA GLU A 297 -12.95 33.03 -12.79
C GLU A 297 -12.20 32.61 -14.09
N PRO A 298 -12.84 31.86 -15.02
CA PRO A 298 -14.11 31.15 -14.84
C PRO A 298 -13.97 30.03 -13.79
N PRO A 299 -15.07 29.66 -13.10
CA PRO A 299 -15.00 28.64 -12.07
C PRO A 299 -14.77 27.27 -12.72
N CYS A 300 -14.08 26.38 -12.01
CA CYS A 300 -13.83 25.02 -12.50
C CYS A 300 -15.17 24.32 -12.81
N PRO A 301 -15.34 23.72 -14.00
CA PRO A 301 -16.59 23.07 -14.36
C PRO A 301 -16.81 21.81 -13.50
N TRP A 302 -18.07 21.38 -13.39
CA TRP A 302 -18.47 20.14 -12.74
C TRP A 302 -19.63 19.50 -13.52
N ASN A 303 -19.92 18.23 -13.24
CA ASN A 303 -21.03 17.49 -13.84
C ASN A 303 -21.57 16.45 -12.84
N GLU A 304 -22.51 15.59 -13.26
CA GLU A 304 -23.15 14.62 -12.38
C GLU A 304 -22.17 13.62 -11.74
N TRP A 305 -21.03 13.37 -12.38
CA TRP A 305 -19.98 12.51 -11.85
C TRP A 305 -19.36 13.08 -10.58
N THR A 306 -19.35 14.39 -10.39
CA THR A 306 -18.85 15.01 -9.16
C THR A 306 -19.67 14.59 -7.94
N CYS A 307 -21.00 14.51 -8.05
CA CYS A 307 -21.85 13.95 -6.98
C CYS A 307 -21.64 12.43 -6.85
N SER A 308 -21.57 11.71 -7.97
CA SER A 308 -21.35 10.25 -7.97
C SER A 308 -20.07 9.85 -7.23
N TYR A 309 -18.97 10.55 -7.51
CA TYR A 309 -17.67 10.25 -6.90
C TYR A 309 -17.60 10.65 -5.42
N ALA A 310 -18.26 11.75 -5.03
CA ALA A 310 -18.44 12.07 -3.61
C ALA A 310 -19.23 10.97 -2.87
N ALA A 311 -20.25 10.41 -3.53
CA ALA A 311 -21.04 9.30 -2.99
C ALA A 311 -20.22 8.00 -2.92
N SER A 312 -19.45 7.71 -3.96
CA SER A 312 -18.50 6.60 -4.05
C SER A 312 -17.45 6.62 -2.92
N GLY A 313 -16.93 7.81 -2.57
CA GLY A 313 -16.00 8.00 -1.43
C GLY A 313 -16.68 8.10 -0.06
N GLY A 314 -18.02 8.08 0.00
CA GLY A 314 -18.77 8.20 1.26
C GLY A 314 -18.74 9.59 1.89
N HIS A 315 -18.41 10.63 1.12
CA HIS A 315 -18.18 11.98 1.62
C HIS A 315 -19.46 12.81 1.69
N LEU A 316 -20.34 12.47 2.64
CA LEU A 316 -21.63 13.14 2.82
C LEU A 316 -21.52 14.68 2.96
N GLY A 317 -20.51 15.19 3.67
CA GLY A 317 -20.31 16.64 3.82
C GLY A 317 -19.99 17.34 2.49
N VAL A 318 -19.28 16.67 1.57
CA VAL A 318 -19.02 17.19 0.23
C VAL A 318 -20.31 17.22 -0.59
N LEU A 319 -21.10 16.14 -0.57
CA LEU A 319 -22.39 16.09 -1.25
C LEU A 319 -23.36 17.18 -0.78
N GLN A 320 -23.45 17.39 0.53
CA GLN A 320 -24.27 18.45 1.11
C GLN A 320 -23.85 19.82 0.59
N TRP A 321 -22.54 20.09 0.55
CA TRP A 321 -22.03 21.34 0.03
C TRP A 321 -22.31 21.51 -1.48
N LEU A 322 -22.10 20.46 -2.29
CA LEU A 322 -22.34 20.47 -3.74
C LEU A 322 -23.81 20.75 -4.09
N ARG A 323 -24.75 20.18 -3.31
CA ARG A 323 -26.19 20.37 -3.51
C ARG A 323 -26.71 21.71 -2.99
N ALA A 324 -25.95 22.39 -2.14
CA ALA A 324 -26.27 23.73 -1.65
C ALA A 324 -25.82 24.87 -2.59
N GLN A 325 -25.18 24.56 -3.73
CA GLN A 325 -24.67 25.56 -4.68
C GLN A 325 -25.77 26.11 -5.60
N GLU A 326 -25.50 27.23 -6.27
CA GLU A 326 -26.40 27.83 -7.27
C GLU A 326 -25.71 28.00 -8.63
N PRO A 327 -26.14 27.28 -9.69
CA PRO A 327 -27.04 26.13 -9.66
C PRO A 327 -26.41 24.95 -8.89
N PRO A 328 -27.23 24.08 -8.29
CA PRO A 328 -26.68 22.97 -7.53
C PRO A 328 -26.01 21.97 -8.47
N CYS A 329 -24.95 21.30 -8.00
CA CYS A 329 -24.28 20.28 -8.80
C CYS A 329 -25.31 19.22 -9.24
N PRO A 330 -25.39 18.88 -10.55
CA PRO A 330 -26.28 17.83 -11.00
C PRO A 330 -25.89 16.49 -10.35
N TRP A 331 -26.86 15.59 -10.28
CA TRP A 331 -26.70 14.23 -9.80
C TRP A 331 -27.55 13.29 -10.66
N SER A 332 -27.21 12.01 -10.64
CA SER A 332 -27.84 10.97 -11.46
C SER A 332 -28.00 9.68 -10.63
N GLU A 333 -28.60 8.64 -11.23
CA GLU A 333 -28.74 7.32 -10.61
C GLU A 333 -27.43 6.73 -10.10
N TRP A 334 -26.33 7.07 -10.77
CA TRP A 334 -24.96 6.72 -10.36
C TRP A 334 -24.61 7.18 -8.94
N THR A 335 -25.19 8.29 -8.47
CA THR A 335 -24.95 8.78 -7.10
C THR A 335 -25.49 7.79 -6.04
N CYS A 336 -26.66 7.19 -6.27
CA CYS A 336 -27.17 6.15 -5.36
C CYS A 336 -26.46 4.81 -5.59
N HIS A 337 -26.26 4.43 -6.86
CA HIS A 337 -25.52 3.23 -7.23
C HIS A 337 -24.13 3.15 -6.56
N ASP A 338 -23.32 4.20 -6.68
CA ASP A 338 -21.95 4.21 -6.16
C ASP A 338 -21.89 4.19 -4.63
N ALA A 339 -22.86 4.85 -3.97
CA ALA A 339 -23.01 4.76 -2.53
C ALA A 339 -23.43 3.34 -2.09
N ALA A 340 -24.29 2.67 -2.87
CA ALA A 340 -24.72 1.30 -2.59
C ALA A 340 -23.57 0.30 -2.76
N TRP A 341 -22.87 0.38 -3.89
CA TRP A 341 -21.70 -0.44 -4.22
C TRP A 341 -20.63 -0.37 -3.12
N ASN A 342 -20.31 0.84 -2.65
CA ASN A 342 -19.27 1.05 -1.64
C ASN A 342 -19.77 0.93 -0.19
N GLY A 343 -21.06 0.69 0.04
CA GLY A 343 -21.61 0.45 1.37
C GLY A 343 -21.86 1.72 2.20
N HIS A 344 -21.99 2.89 1.57
CA HIS A 344 -22.15 4.18 2.23
C HIS A 344 -23.61 4.51 2.56
N LEU A 345 -24.18 3.80 3.54
CA LEU A 345 -25.58 3.91 3.96
C LEU A 345 -26.03 5.34 4.27
N ALA A 346 -25.20 6.13 4.97
CA ALA A 346 -25.54 7.50 5.35
C ALA A 346 -25.71 8.43 4.13
N VAL A 347 -24.92 8.20 3.07
CA VAL A 347 -25.04 8.94 1.82
C VAL A 347 -26.35 8.60 1.11
N LEU A 348 -26.68 7.31 0.99
CA LEU A 348 -27.94 6.84 0.40
C LEU A 348 -29.18 7.41 1.10
N GLN A 349 -29.21 7.31 2.43
CA GLN A 349 -30.29 7.84 3.25
C GLN A 349 -30.50 9.34 3.02
N TRP A 350 -29.39 10.10 3.01
CA TRP A 350 -29.47 11.53 2.79
C TRP A 350 -29.89 11.89 1.36
N ALA A 351 -29.38 11.19 0.34
CA ALA A 351 -29.70 11.43 -1.06
C ALA A 351 -31.18 11.16 -1.39
N ARG A 352 -31.76 10.11 -0.80
CA ARG A 352 -33.19 9.78 -0.93
C ARG A 352 -34.11 10.69 -0.12
N ALA A 353 -33.59 11.40 0.87
CA ALA A 353 -34.34 12.35 1.68
C ALA A 353 -34.43 13.77 1.08
N GLN A 354 -33.79 14.06 -0.05
CA GLN A 354 -33.84 15.38 -0.70
C GLN A 354 -35.13 15.60 -1.51
N GLU A 355 -35.39 16.85 -1.89
CA GLU A 355 -36.50 17.24 -2.79
C GLU A 355 -35.98 17.98 -4.04
N PRO A 356 -36.18 17.45 -5.27
CA PRO A 356 -36.58 16.07 -5.55
C PRO A 356 -35.50 15.09 -5.07
N PRO A 357 -35.86 13.84 -4.73
CA PRO A 357 -34.88 12.87 -4.25
C PRO A 357 -33.98 12.40 -5.40
N CYS A 358 -32.75 11.98 -5.10
CA CYS A 358 -31.79 11.55 -6.12
C CYS A 358 -32.38 10.38 -6.93
N PRO A 359 -32.46 10.45 -8.28
CA PRO A 359 -32.92 9.30 -9.07
C PRO A 359 -32.08 8.07 -8.73
N TRP A 360 -32.68 6.88 -8.84
CA TRP A 360 -32.01 5.61 -8.56
C TRP A 360 -32.75 4.45 -9.22
N ASP A 361 -31.99 3.41 -9.59
CA ASP A 361 -32.48 2.08 -9.87
C ASP A 361 -32.34 1.24 -8.58
N ALA A 362 -33.47 0.97 -7.93
CA ALA A 362 -33.46 0.28 -6.64
C ALA A 362 -33.00 -1.18 -6.75
N GLU A 363 -33.35 -1.86 -7.84
CA GLU A 363 -32.99 -3.26 -8.11
C GLU A 363 -31.47 -3.37 -8.35
N GLU A 364 -30.91 -2.50 -9.19
CA GLU A 364 -29.46 -2.47 -9.43
C GLU A 364 -28.68 -2.12 -8.16
N CYS A 365 -29.14 -1.12 -7.39
CA CYS A 365 -28.51 -0.76 -6.13
C CYS A 365 -28.54 -1.92 -5.11
N PHE A 366 -29.63 -2.69 -5.05
CA PHE A 366 -29.76 -3.83 -4.14
C PHE A 366 -28.84 -4.99 -4.54
N GLU A 367 -28.80 -5.35 -5.83
CA GLU A 367 -27.97 -6.44 -6.33
C GLU A 367 -26.48 -6.15 -6.16
N GLU A 368 -26.01 -4.93 -6.45
CA GLU A 368 -24.61 -4.56 -6.21
C GLU A 368 -24.27 -4.54 -4.72
N ALA A 369 -25.16 -4.02 -3.87
CA ALA A 369 -24.97 -4.08 -2.42
C ALA A 369 -24.83 -5.53 -1.91
N LYS A 370 -25.62 -6.47 -2.42
CA LYS A 370 -25.50 -7.90 -2.07
C LYS A 370 -24.22 -8.53 -2.59
N LYS A 371 -23.87 -8.29 -3.84
CA LYS A 371 -22.69 -8.82 -4.52
C LYS A 371 -21.40 -8.47 -3.77
N TYR A 372 -21.34 -7.28 -3.18
CA TYR A 372 -20.20 -6.83 -2.36
C TYR A 372 -20.42 -6.95 -0.84
N HIS A 373 -21.39 -7.76 -0.40
CA HIS A 373 -21.66 -8.06 1.02
C HIS A 373 -21.89 -6.81 1.89
N ARG A 374 -22.66 -5.84 1.36
CA ARG A 374 -23.08 -4.61 2.05
C ARG A 374 -24.45 -4.81 2.72
N ASP A 375 -24.54 -5.75 3.65
CA ASP A 375 -25.84 -6.24 4.20
C ASP A 375 -26.74 -5.13 4.77
N ALA A 376 -26.17 -4.19 5.52
CA ALA A 376 -26.92 -3.07 6.10
C ALA A 376 -27.49 -2.13 5.02
N VAL A 377 -26.78 -1.97 3.90
CA VAL A 377 -27.24 -1.19 2.76
C VAL A 377 -28.32 -1.94 2.01
N ALA A 378 -28.11 -3.23 1.71
CA ALA A 378 -29.10 -4.04 0.99
C ALA A 378 -30.45 -4.12 1.75
N GLU A 379 -30.42 -4.31 3.08
CA GLU A 379 -31.65 -4.31 3.88
C GLU A 379 -32.35 -2.95 3.87
N TRP A 380 -31.59 -1.85 3.95
CA TRP A 380 -32.17 -0.52 3.88
C TRP A 380 -32.79 -0.24 2.51
N ILE A 381 -32.12 -0.60 1.41
CA ILE A 381 -32.62 -0.45 0.04
C ILE A 381 -33.95 -1.20 -0.11
N ARG A 382 -34.01 -2.45 0.36
CA ARG A 382 -35.22 -3.28 0.30
C ARG A 382 -36.42 -2.62 0.98
N VAL A 383 -36.20 -2.03 2.16
CA VAL A 383 -37.24 -1.32 2.91
C VAL A 383 -37.64 -0.02 2.20
N GLN A 384 -36.66 0.77 1.74
CA GLN A 384 -36.90 2.04 1.09
C GLN A 384 -37.62 1.89 -0.26
N ALA A 385 -37.20 0.95 -1.10
CA ALA A 385 -37.84 0.66 -2.38
C ALA A 385 -39.30 0.24 -2.20
N ALA A 386 -39.60 -0.58 -1.19
CA ALA A 386 -40.96 -0.97 -0.86
C ALA A 386 -41.85 0.22 -0.41
N LEU A 387 -41.27 1.21 0.29
CA LEU A 387 -41.97 2.45 0.66
C LEU A 387 -42.24 3.35 -0.56
N GLU A 388 -41.36 3.33 -1.54
CA GLU A 388 -41.46 4.13 -2.77
C GLU A 388 -42.26 3.43 -3.88
N GLY A 389 -42.68 2.19 -3.68
CA GLY A 389 -43.40 1.39 -4.67
C GLY A 389 -42.53 0.91 -5.83
N ALA A 390 -41.20 0.91 -5.67
CA ALA A 390 -40.25 0.35 -6.62
C ALA A 390 -39.99 -1.14 -6.31
N ALA A 391 -39.65 -1.92 -7.34
CA ALA A 391 -39.15 -3.29 -7.11
C ALA A 391 -37.77 -3.19 -6.44
N PRO A 392 -37.55 -3.90 -5.31
CA PRO A 392 -36.25 -3.94 -4.65
C PRO A 392 -35.27 -4.87 -5.38
#